data_AF-A0AAP0W7W1-F1
#
_entry.id   AF-A0AAP0W7W1-F1
#
_cell.length_a   1.000
_cell.length_b   1.000
_cell.length_c   1.000
_cell.angle_alpha   90.00
_cell.angle_beta   90.00
_cell.angle_gamma   90.00
#
_symmetry.space_group_name_H-M   'P 1'
#
loop_
_entity.id
_entity.type
_entity.pdbx_description
1 polymer ?
#
loop_
_entity_poly.entity_id
_entity_poly.type
_entity_poly.pdbx_seq_one_letter_code
_entity_poly.pdbx_strand_id
1 'polypeptide(L)'
;MADKQVKDYDKFNLRFPDGMRDAIAERAKANGRSMNSEIVQILQDALNADAHWPEIFPEGVSEQSDFDRMINIVNKSAEDFKNNLIAEILEYAAFHPDKPPAQAVKDRLNLKNKKPT
;
A
#
# COMPACT_ATOMS: atom_id res chain seq x y z
N MET A 1 2.47 -22.53 22.32
CA MET A 1 3.60 -21.81 21.69
C MET A 1 3.89 -20.62 22.59
N ALA A 2 5.10 -20.50 23.16
CA ALA A 2 5.44 -19.35 23.99
C ALA A 2 5.54 -18.08 23.11
N ASP A 3 4.93 -16.98 23.55
CA ASP A 3 5.03 -15.68 22.87
C ASP A 3 6.50 -15.24 22.84
N LYS A 4 7.07 -15.09 21.64
CA LYS A 4 8.40 -14.49 21.47
C LYS A 4 8.32 -13.02 21.89
N GLN A 5 9.19 -12.60 22.79
CA GLN A 5 9.25 -11.20 23.21
C GLN A 5 9.92 -10.37 22.10
N VAL A 6 9.61 -9.08 22.03
CA VAL A 6 10.16 -8.16 21.00
C VAL A 6 11.70 -8.17 20.95
N LYS A 7 12.34 -8.47 22.08
CA LYS A 7 13.80 -8.62 22.19
C LYS A 7 14.37 -9.84 21.44
N ASP A 8 13.53 -10.82 21.15
CA ASP A 8 13.87 -12.09 20.48
C ASP A 8 13.72 -11.97 18.95
N TYR A 9 13.34 -10.81 18.42
CA TYR A 9 13.33 -10.55 16.99
C TYR A 9 14.73 -10.28 16.44
N ASP A 10 14.97 -10.74 15.21
CA ASP A 10 16.21 -10.47 14.49
C ASP A 10 16.41 -8.97 14.27
N LYS A 11 17.65 -8.52 14.43
CA LYS A 11 18.04 -7.12 14.28
C LYS A 11 18.92 -6.97 13.04
N PHE A 12 18.59 -6.00 12.20
CA PHE A 12 19.33 -5.70 10.98
C PHE A 12 19.89 -4.27 11.04
N ASN A 13 21.20 -4.13 10.81
CA ASN A 13 21.86 -2.83 10.80
C ASN A 13 21.91 -2.29 9.36
N LEU A 14 21.24 -1.15 9.14
CA LEU A 14 21.15 -0.51 7.83
C LEU A 14 22.19 0.61 7.67
N ARG A 15 22.79 0.69 6.48
CA ARG A 15 23.58 1.85 6.05
C ARG A 15 22.76 2.65 5.05
N PHE A 16 22.31 3.82 5.47
CA PHE A 16 21.51 4.70 4.63
C PHE A 16 22.41 5.62 3.80
N PRO A 17 22.10 5.85 2.51
CA PRO A 17 22.61 6.98 1.76
C PRO A 17 22.23 8.31 2.42
N ASP A 18 22.97 9.37 2.11
CA ASP A 18 22.73 10.71 2.66
C ASP A 18 21.28 11.16 2.47
N GLY A 19 20.69 11.72 3.53
CA GLY A 19 19.32 12.23 3.55
C GLY A 19 18.21 11.17 3.61
N MET A 20 18.48 9.89 3.32
CA MET A 20 17.45 8.85 3.31
C MET A 20 16.87 8.58 4.70
N ARG A 21 17.71 8.63 5.75
CA ARG A 21 17.27 8.44 7.13
C ARG A 21 16.26 9.50 7.56
N ASP A 22 16.53 10.77 7.22
CA ASP A 22 15.66 11.88 7.57
C ASP A 22 14.34 11.82 6.81
N ALA A 23 14.39 11.46 5.51
CA ALA A 23 13.18 11.24 4.71
C ALA A 23 12.26 10.16 5.31
N ILE A 24 12.82 9.04 5.78
CA ILE A 24 12.05 7.97 6.44
C ILE A 24 11.50 8.46 7.78
N ALA A 25 12.29 9.22 8.56
CA ALA A 25 11.85 9.75 9.85
C ALA A 25 10.67 10.73 9.71
N GLU A 26 10.71 11.63 8.73
CA GLU A 26 9.62 12.56 8.45
C GLU A 26 8.35 11.83 7.96
N ARG A 27 8.51 10.83 7.08
CA ARG A 27 7.39 9.97 6.66
C ARG A 27 6.77 9.23 7.84
N ALA A 28 7.60 8.68 8.74
CA ALA A 28 7.12 7.99 9.94
C ALA A 28 6.33 8.92 10.87
N LYS A 29 6.82 10.15 11.09
CA LYS A 29 6.10 11.18 11.87
C LYS A 29 4.76 11.53 11.26
N ALA A 30 4.72 11.76 9.94
CA ALA A 30 3.48 12.06 9.22
C ALA A 30 2.44 10.92 9.36
N ASN A 31 2.91 9.68 9.49
CA ASN A 31 2.07 8.49 9.67
C ASN A 31 1.81 8.12 11.14
N GLY A 32 2.31 8.89 12.11
CA GLY A 32 2.16 8.59 13.54
C GLY A 32 2.86 7.30 13.99
N ARG A 33 3.90 6.86 13.26
CA ARG A 33 4.67 5.63 13.55
C ARG A 33 6.07 5.96 14.06
N SER A 34 6.66 5.01 14.81
CA SER A 34 8.10 5.03 15.03
C SER A 34 8.83 4.79 13.70
N MET A 35 10.05 5.32 13.56
CA MET A 35 10.86 5.10 12.35
C MET A 35 11.04 3.61 12.06
N ASN A 36 11.24 2.78 13.09
CA ASN A 36 11.38 1.33 12.93
C ASN A 36 10.08 0.69 12.43
N SER A 37 8.94 1.08 12.99
CA SER A 37 7.62 0.59 12.57
C SER A 37 7.32 0.97 11.12
N GLU A 38 7.71 2.16 10.69
CA GLU A 38 7.54 2.60 9.28
C GLU A 38 8.46 1.82 8.34
N ILE A 39 9.72 1.54 8.73
CA ILE A 39 10.63 0.69 7.94
C ILE A 39 10.04 -0.71 7.77
N VAL A 40 9.54 -1.32 8.85
CA VAL A 40 8.90 -2.64 8.79
C VAL A 40 7.66 -2.60 7.89
N GLN A 41 6.83 -1.56 7.99
CA GLN A 41 5.66 -1.41 7.12
C GLN A 41 6.06 -1.29 5.64
N ILE A 42 7.07 -0.48 5.31
CA ILE A 42 7.56 -0.33 3.93
C ILE A 42 8.07 -1.68 3.40
N LEU A 43 8.83 -2.43 4.21
CA LEU A 43 9.31 -3.75 3.81
C LEU A 43 8.15 -4.74 3.63
N GLN A 44 7.17 -4.72 4.53
CA GLN A 44 5.99 -5.57 4.42
C GLN A 44 5.17 -5.23 3.17
N ASP A 45 4.97 -3.94 2.89
CA ASP A 45 4.28 -3.48 1.68
C ASP A 45 5.02 -3.90 0.43
N ALA A 46 6.37 -3.81 0.42
CA ALA A 46 7.19 -4.27 -0.71
C ALA A 46 7.09 -5.79 -0.90
N LEU A 47 7.21 -6.57 0.18
CA LEU A 47 7.04 -8.02 0.16
C LEU A 47 5.64 -8.45 -0.28
N ASN A 48 4.61 -7.68 0.08
CA ASN A 48 3.22 -7.92 -0.31
C ASN A 48 2.90 -7.39 -1.71
N ALA A 49 3.61 -6.37 -2.20
CA ALA A 49 3.52 -5.91 -3.59
C ALA A 49 4.22 -6.89 -4.55
N ASP A 50 5.27 -7.56 -4.05
CA ASP A 50 5.88 -8.75 -4.66
C ASP A 50 5.06 -10.02 -4.39
N ALA A 51 3.85 -9.92 -3.80
CA ALA A 51 2.80 -10.91 -4.06
C ALA A 51 2.43 -10.78 -5.54
N HIS A 52 3.30 -11.37 -6.35
CA HIS A 52 3.06 -11.91 -7.67
C HIS A 52 1.57 -12.15 -7.84
N TRP A 53 1.00 -11.60 -8.90
CA TRP A 53 0.02 -12.40 -9.64
C TRP A 53 0.59 -13.81 -9.65
N PRO A 54 -0.08 -14.82 -9.04
CA PRO A 54 0.42 -16.17 -9.13
C PRO A 54 0.75 -16.37 -10.60
N GLU A 55 1.93 -16.93 -10.93
CA GLU A 55 2.07 -17.53 -12.26
C GLU A 55 0.75 -18.26 -12.49
N ILE A 56 -0.07 -17.82 -13.45
CA ILE A 56 -1.53 -18.00 -13.37
C ILE A 56 -1.90 -19.50 -13.34
N PHE A 57 -0.91 -20.37 -13.58
CA PHE A 57 -0.94 -21.80 -13.36
C PHE A 57 0.41 -22.24 -12.77
N PRO A 58 0.59 -22.38 -11.43
CA PRO A 58 1.71 -23.15 -10.93
C PRO A 58 1.57 -24.60 -11.42
N GLU A 59 2.67 -25.24 -11.82
CA GLU A 59 2.65 -26.69 -12.03
C GLU A 59 2.25 -27.37 -10.71
N GLY A 60 1.05 -27.96 -10.67
CA GLY A 60 0.53 -28.60 -9.46
C GLY A 60 -0.84 -28.13 -8.96
N VAL A 61 -1.57 -27.27 -9.69
CA VAL A 61 -3.03 -27.11 -9.44
C VAL A 61 -3.73 -28.42 -9.81
N SER A 62 -3.92 -29.30 -8.83
CA SER A 62 -4.46 -30.66 -9.06
C SER A 62 -5.94 -30.80 -8.73
N GLU A 63 -6.54 -29.83 -8.02
CA GLU A 63 -7.92 -29.92 -7.53
C GLU A 63 -8.78 -28.71 -7.89
N GLN A 64 -10.05 -28.94 -8.19
CA GLN A 64 -11.07 -27.91 -8.49
C GLN A 64 -11.19 -26.86 -7.38
N SER A 65 -10.95 -27.26 -6.13
CA SER A 65 -11.06 -26.41 -4.93
C SER A 65 -10.04 -25.27 -4.91
N ASP A 66 -8.86 -25.47 -5.50
CA ASP A 66 -7.83 -24.45 -5.60
C ASP A 66 -8.19 -23.40 -6.65
N PHE A 67 -8.80 -23.83 -7.76
CA PHE A 67 -9.32 -22.93 -8.79
C PHE A 67 -10.46 -22.04 -8.25
N ASP A 68 -11.37 -22.61 -7.47
CA ASP A 68 -12.47 -21.86 -6.85
C ASP A 68 -11.95 -20.83 -5.84
N ARG A 69 -10.91 -21.16 -5.06
CA ARG A 69 -10.23 -20.19 -4.18
C ARG A 69 -9.62 -19.04 -4.97
N MET A 70 -8.98 -19.32 -6.11
CA MET A 70 -8.39 -18.29 -6.96
C MET A 70 -9.45 -17.36 -7.55
N ILE A 71 -10.55 -17.90 -8.09
CA ILE A 71 -11.67 -17.09 -8.58
C ILE A 71 -12.20 -16.18 -7.48
N ASN A 72 -12.35 -16.71 -6.27
CA ASN A 72 -12.82 -15.92 -5.13
C ASN A 72 -11.87 -14.78 -4.76
N ILE A 73 -10.55 -15.00 -4.82
CA ILE A 73 -9.56 -13.95 -4.57
C ILE A 73 -9.67 -12.84 -5.62
N VAL A 74 -9.69 -13.20 -6.91
CA VAL A 74 -9.81 -12.21 -8.01
C VAL A 74 -11.09 -11.39 -7.89
N ASN A 75 -12.23 -12.06 -7.67
CA ASN A 75 -13.52 -11.40 -7.51
C ASN A 75 -13.52 -10.47 -6.30
N LYS A 76 -12.98 -10.91 -5.17
CA LYS A 76 -12.90 -10.09 -3.96
C LYS A 76 -12.01 -8.86 -4.18
N SER A 77 -10.83 -9.02 -4.76
CA SER A 77 -9.93 -7.90 -5.05
C SER A 77 -10.53 -6.90 -6.04
N ALA A 78 -11.23 -7.36 -7.07
CA ALA A 78 -11.93 -6.49 -8.00
C ALA A 78 -13.07 -5.71 -7.31
N GLU A 79 -13.80 -6.36 -6.42
CA GLU A 79 -14.88 -5.75 -5.65
C GLU A 79 -14.35 -4.69 -4.67
N ASP A 80 -13.28 -5.01 -3.94
CA ASP A 80 -12.62 -4.09 -3.01
C ASP A 80 -12.08 -2.86 -3.76
N PHE A 81 -11.42 -3.06 -4.90
CA PHE A 81 -10.95 -1.97 -5.75
C PHE A 81 -12.10 -1.08 -6.23
N LYS A 82 -13.19 -1.68 -6.74
CA LYS A 82 -14.38 -0.97 -7.20
C LYS A 82 -14.99 -0.12 -6.08
N ASN A 83 -15.15 -0.69 -4.89
CA ASN A 83 -15.76 -0.01 -3.75
C ASN A 83 -14.92 1.17 -3.27
N ASN A 84 -13.60 0.99 -3.19
CA ASN A 84 -12.68 2.07 -2.84
C ASN A 84 -12.70 3.21 -3.87
N LEU A 85 -12.73 2.87 -5.17
CA LEU A 85 -12.81 3.86 -6.23
C LEU A 85 -14.13 4.65 -6.18
N ILE A 86 -15.26 3.97 -5.96
CA ILE A 86 -16.56 4.64 -5.80
C ILE A 86 -16.56 5.58 -4.58
N ALA A 87 -16.00 5.14 -3.45
CA ALA A 87 -15.91 5.96 -2.25
C ALA A 87 -15.13 7.26 -2.52
N GLU A 88 -13.98 7.16 -3.18
CA GLU A 88 -13.17 8.34 -3.54
C GLU A 88 -13.93 9.27 -4.51
N ILE A 89 -14.65 8.73 -5.49
CA ILE A 89 -15.47 9.51 -6.42
C ILE A 89 -16.60 10.25 -5.70
N LEU A 90 -17.29 9.58 -4.77
CA LEU A 90 -18.40 10.18 -4.02
C LEU A 90 -17.90 11.25 -3.05
N GLU A 91 -16.78 10.98 -2.36
CA GLU A 91 -16.12 11.96 -1.49
C GLU A 91 -15.73 13.21 -2.31
N TYR A 92 -15.11 13.00 -3.46
CA TYR A 92 -14.79 14.07 -4.40
C TYR A 92 -16.02 14.90 -4.79
N ALA A 93 -17.09 14.24 -5.23
CA ALA A 93 -18.32 14.90 -5.65
C ALA A 93 -18.98 15.69 -4.51
N ALA A 94 -18.93 15.18 -3.28
CA ALA A 94 -19.48 15.84 -2.09
C ALA A 94 -18.71 17.13 -1.73
N PHE A 95 -17.38 17.11 -1.82
CA PHE A 95 -16.57 18.29 -1.50
C PHE A 95 -16.49 19.29 -2.65
N HIS A 96 -16.73 18.89 -3.89
CA HIS A 96 -16.58 19.72 -5.10
C HIS A 96 -17.82 19.66 -6.01
N PRO A 97 -19.01 20.07 -5.53
CA PRO A 97 -20.27 19.91 -6.25
C PRO A 97 -20.31 20.63 -7.61
N ASP A 98 -19.56 21.72 -7.76
CA ASP A 98 -19.56 22.55 -8.97
C ASP A 98 -18.32 22.36 -9.86
N LYS A 99 -17.42 21.42 -9.54
CA LYS A 99 -16.17 21.21 -10.29
C LYS A 99 -16.11 19.82 -10.92
N PRO A 100 -15.99 19.71 -12.25
CA PRO A 100 -15.87 18.42 -12.90
C PRO A 100 -14.59 17.70 -12.42
N PRO A 101 -14.63 16.37 -12.18
CA PRO A 101 -13.50 15.58 -11.65
C PRO A 101 -12.17 15.81 -12.36
N ALA A 102 -12.20 15.98 -13.69
CA ALA A 102 -11.02 16.22 -14.50
C ALA A 102 -10.24 17.51 -14.13
N GLN A 103 -10.94 18.52 -13.59
CA GLN A 103 -10.29 19.79 -13.22
C GLN A 103 -9.53 19.65 -11.90
N ALA A 104 -10.10 18.96 -10.92
CA ALA A 104 -9.42 18.80 -9.63
C ALA A 104 -8.27 17.79 -9.64
N VAL A 105 -8.29 16.80 -10.54
CA VAL A 105 -7.12 15.93 -10.78
C VAL A 105 -5.94 16.76 -11.29
N LYS A 106 -6.19 17.68 -12.22
CA LYS A 106 -5.16 18.63 -12.69
C LYS A 106 -4.68 19.54 -11.56
N ASP A 107 -5.58 20.03 -10.72
CA ASP A 107 -5.23 20.89 -9.57
C ASP A 107 -4.40 20.13 -8.52
N ARG A 108 -4.73 18.86 -8.19
CA ARG A 108 -3.93 18.01 -7.29
C ARG A 108 -2.54 17.70 -7.86
N LEU A 109 -2.44 17.39 -9.15
CA LEU A 109 -1.15 17.15 -9.81
C LEU A 109 -0.30 18.42 -9.84
N ASN A 110 -0.92 19.58 -10.06
CA ASN A 110 -0.24 20.88 -10.00
C ASN A 110 0.22 21.24 -8.57
N LEU A 111 -0.53 20.86 -7.53
CA LEU A 111 -0.13 21.04 -6.13
C LEU A 111 1.08 20.16 -5.76
N LYS A 112 1.12 18.89 -6.23
CA LYS A 112 2.28 18.01 -6.01
C LYS A 112 3.54 18.46 -6.75
N ASN A 113 3.40 19.21 -7.84
CA ASN A 113 4.51 19.72 -8.65
C ASN A 113 5.04 21.10 -8.20
N LYS A 114 4.37 21.80 -7.28
CA LYS A 114 4.93 22.99 -6.64
C LYS A 114 5.92 22.56 -5.56
N LYS A 115 7.22 22.65 -5.86
CA LYS A 115 8.28 22.52 -4.85
C LYS A 115 7.99 23.47 -3.68
N PRO A 116 8.15 23.04 -2.42
CA PRO A 116 8.04 23.94 -1.28
C PRO A 116 9.17 24.97 -1.37
N THR A 117 8.77 26.24 -1.46
CA THR A 117 9.64 27.41 -1.20
C THR A 117 10.06 27.47 0.26
#